data_AF-A0A1V6P997-F1
#
_entry.id   AF-A0A1V6P997-F1
#
_cell.length_a   1.000
_cell.length_b   1.000
_cell.length_c   1.000
_cell.angle_alpha   90.00
_cell.angle_beta   90.00
_cell.angle_gamma   90.00
#
_symmetry.space_group_name_H-M   'P 1'
#
loop_
_entity.id
_entity.type
_entity.pdbx_description
1 polymer ?
#
loop_
_entity_poly.entity_id
_entity_poly.type
_entity_poly.pdbx_seq_one_letter_code
_entity_poly.pdbx_strand_id
1 'polypeptide(L)'
;MECEYNTIQLVQKESNIPIPQVYAFEGDHNCRIKAQFMLMDCLKGNVGMDLNMRVPSEHKKSVFARLAEIHLPMIGTIVGRNEDGWYRQGAIPGLGGPFKRATEFFKAWAAKAEFGLSEDKLKEASGSFADEVSSSASSFRALVNSLAGRLSIRDEGPFPLCHGDFGHNNITFNDKYHLLGVIDWESSFATP
;
A
#
# COMPACT_ATOMS: atom_id res chain seq x y z
N MET A 1 3.44 -9.24 8.77
CA MET A 1 2.91 -8.79 10.07
C MET A 1 3.73 -7.68 10.72
N GLU A 2 5.06 -7.76 10.85
CA GLU A 2 5.83 -6.67 11.50
C GLU A 2 5.74 -5.32 10.74
N CYS A 3 5.79 -5.34 9.40
CA CYS A 3 5.60 -4.12 8.62
C CYS A 3 4.20 -3.49 8.81
N GLU A 4 3.18 -4.33 8.92
CA GLU A 4 1.81 -3.91 9.17
C GLU A 4 1.69 -3.24 10.54
N TYR A 5 2.21 -3.88 11.60
CA TYR A 5 2.23 -3.33 12.95
C TYR A 5 2.92 -1.96 13.00
N ASN A 6 4.11 -1.86 12.41
CA ASN A 6 4.85 -0.60 12.37
C ASN A 6 4.10 0.49 11.60
N THR A 7 3.40 0.12 10.52
CA THR A 7 2.57 1.06 9.75
C THR A 7 1.37 1.53 10.58
N ILE A 8 0.67 0.64 11.27
CA ILE A 8 -0.43 1.00 12.17
C ILE A 8 0.05 2.01 13.23
N GLN A 9 1.20 1.75 13.85
CA GLN A 9 1.79 2.66 14.82
C GLN A 9 2.14 4.03 14.21
N LEU A 10 2.71 4.04 12.99
CA LEU A 10 3.03 5.27 12.27
C LEU A 10 1.77 6.11 12.00
N VAL A 11 0.71 5.49 11.46
CA VAL A 11 -0.50 6.20 11.07
C VAL A 11 -1.27 6.70 12.30
N GLN A 12 -1.29 5.93 13.40
CA GLN A 12 -1.85 6.37 14.69
C GLN A 12 -1.10 7.57 15.27
N LYS A 13 0.22 7.66 15.05
CA LYS A 13 1.06 8.75 15.56
C LYS A 13 0.94 10.01 14.71
N GLU A 14 0.96 9.88 13.39
CA GLU A 14 1.12 11.00 12.44
C GLU A 14 -0.21 11.47 11.84
N SER A 15 -1.33 10.81 12.14
CA SER A 15 -2.63 11.17 11.59
C SER A 15 -3.78 10.91 12.55
N ASN A 16 -4.94 11.46 12.21
CA ASN A 16 -6.21 11.15 12.89
C ASN A 16 -7.05 10.11 12.12
N ILE A 17 -6.46 9.37 11.18
CA ILE A 17 -7.17 8.28 10.48
C ILE A 17 -7.62 7.27 11.55
N PRO A 18 -8.92 6.95 11.63
CA PRO A 18 -9.38 5.91 12.55
C PRO A 18 -8.75 4.57 12.17
N ILE A 19 -8.08 3.91 13.12
CA ILE A 19 -7.45 2.60 12.97
C ILE A 19 -7.68 1.81 14.27
N PRO A 20 -7.95 0.49 14.21
CA PRO A 20 -8.04 -0.36 15.40
C PRO A 20 -6.86 -0.17 16.35
N GLN A 21 -7.13 -0.02 17.65
CA GLN A 21 -6.07 -0.04 18.66
C GLN A 21 -5.46 -1.44 18.73
N VAL A 22 -4.14 -1.52 18.71
CA VAL A 22 -3.41 -2.78 18.94
C VAL A 22 -3.10 -2.90 20.43
N TYR A 23 -3.48 -4.03 21.02
CA TYR A 23 -3.31 -4.35 22.44
C TYR A 23 -2.14 -5.28 22.71
N ALA A 24 -1.88 -6.21 21.79
CA ALA A 24 -0.74 -7.12 21.86
C ALA A 24 -0.24 -7.43 20.45
N PHE A 25 1.07 -7.58 20.32
CA PHE A 25 1.72 -7.96 19.08
C PHE A 25 2.83 -8.96 19.41
N GLU A 26 2.87 -10.06 18.66
CA GLU A 26 3.94 -11.05 18.68
C GLU A 26 4.45 -11.23 17.26
N GLY A 27 5.67 -10.75 17.01
CA GLY A 27 6.33 -10.82 15.71
C GLY A 27 7.24 -12.03 15.57
N ASP A 28 7.57 -12.75 16.65
CA ASP A 28 8.43 -13.94 16.58
C ASP A 28 7.61 -15.19 16.25
N HIS A 29 7.93 -15.84 15.14
CA HIS A 29 7.30 -17.10 14.75
C HIS A 29 7.71 -18.27 15.69
N ASN A 30 8.79 -18.12 16.45
CA ASN A 30 9.27 -19.09 17.44
C ASN A 30 8.72 -18.84 18.85
N CYS A 31 7.79 -17.91 19.01
CA CYS A 31 7.14 -17.64 20.28
C CYS A 31 6.49 -18.92 20.86
N ARG A 32 6.07 -18.87 22.13
CA ARG A 32 5.49 -20.02 22.83
C ARG A 32 4.32 -20.68 22.08
N ILE A 33 3.56 -19.90 21.32
CA ILE A 33 2.39 -20.39 20.56
C ILE A 33 2.71 -20.72 19.10
N LYS A 34 3.97 -20.59 18.66
CA LYS A 34 4.48 -20.94 17.34
C LYS A 34 3.77 -20.23 16.17
N ALA A 35 3.31 -19.01 16.39
CA ALA A 35 2.63 -18.20 15.39
C ALA A 35 2.80 -16.70 15.69
N GLN A 36 2.95 -15.91 14.63
CA GLN A 36 2.85 -14.44 14.73
C GLN A 36 1.39 -14.06 14.92
N PHE A 37 1.11 -13.06 15.77
CA PHE A 37 -0.25 -12.57 15.96
C PHE A 37 -0.30 -11.10 16.36
N MET A 38 -1.47 -10.50 16.14
CA MET A 38 -1.82 -9.18 16.61
C MET A 38 -3.22 -9.23 17.23
N LEU A 39 -3.37 -8.74 18.47
CA LEU A 39 -4.67 -8.55 19.13
C LEU A 39 -5.02 -7.07 19.05
N MET A 40 -6.17 -6.76 18.48
CA MET A 40 -6.60 -5.38 18.24
C MET A 40 -8.11 -5.22 18.40
N ASP A 41 -8.59 -3.98 18.31
CA ASP A 41 -10.03 -3.69 18.33
C ASP A 41 -10.81 -4.49 17.27
N CYS A 42 -11.97 -5.00 17.70
CA CYS A 42 -12.98 -5.53 16.79
C CYS A 42 -13.96 -4.40 16.43
N LEU A 43 -13.82 -3.86 15.22
CA LEU A 43 -14.70 -2.80 14.72
C LEU A 43 -16.10 -3.35 14.43
N LYS A 44 -17.11 -2.92 15.20
CA LYS A 44 -18.52 -3.29 14.99
C LYS A 44 -19.13 -2.44 13.89
N GLY A 45 -18.88 -2.81 12.64
CA GLY A 45 -19.42 -2.13 11.47
C GLY A 45 -19.41 -3.00 10.23
N ASN A 46 -19.74 -2.39 9.11
CA ASN A 46 -19.80 -3.03 7.80
C ASN A 46 -18.68 -2.50 6.92
N VAL A 47 -18.05 -3.37 6.14
CA VAL A 47 -17.14 -2.92 5.08
C VAL A 47 -17.94 -2.53 3.85
N GLY A 48 -17.33 -1.81 2.91
CA GLY A 48 -18.03 -1.34 1.72
C GLY A 48 -18.60 -2.46 0.83
N MET A 49 -18.06 -3.68 0.89
CA MET A 49 -18.64 -4.85 0.21
C MET A 49 -20.01 -5.22 0.79
N ASP A 50 -20.15 -5.24 2.12
CA ASP A 50 -21.42 -5.50 2.81
C ASP A 50 -22.47 -4.43 2.48
N LEU A 51 -21.99 -3.23 2.09
CA LEU A 51 -22.80 -2.08 1.73
C LEU A 51 -23.08 -1.98 0.22
N ASN A 52 -22.94 -3.07 -0.54
CA ASN A 52 -23.12 -3.10 -2.00
C ASN A 52 -22.29 -2.04 -2.75
N MET A 53 -21.09 -1.72 -2.25
CA MET A 53 -20.19 -0.71 -2.81
C MET A 53 -20.78 0.71 -2.82
N ARG A 54 -21.82 0.97 -2.03
CA ARG A 54 -22.51 2.28 -1.96
C ARG A 54 -21.88 3.27 -0.98
N VAL A 55 -20.62 3.05 -0.61
CA VAL A 55 -19.92 3.94 0.32
C VAL A 55 -19.66 5.29 -0.36
N PRO A 56 -20.03 6.42 0.27
CA PRO A 56 -19.78 7.73 -0.31
C PRO A 56 -18.29 8.00 -0.55
N SER A 57 -17.97 8.55 -1.73
CA SER A 57 -16.58 8.72 -2.19
C SER A 57 -15.76 9.72 -1.36
N GLU A 58 -16.43 10.62 -0.64
CA GLU A 58 -15.80 11.63 0.21
C GLU A 58 -14.95 11.02 1.33
N HIS A 59 -15.34 9.86 1.88
CA HIS A 59 -14.57 9.19 2.92
C HIS A 59 -13.22 8.72 2.39
N LYS A 60 -13.17 8.21 1.15
CA LYS A 60 -11.91 7.80 0.50
C LYS A 60 -10.99 9.00 0.30
N LYS A 61 -11.54 10.12 -0.19
CA LYS A 61 -10.77 11.36 -0.38
C LYS A 61 -10.15 11.86 0.92
N SER A 62 -10.91 11.82 2.02
CA SER A 62 -10.40 12.23 3.33
C SER A 62 -9.26 11.33 3.83
N VAL A 63 -9.32 10.03 3.59
CA VAL A 63 -8.23 9.12 3.98
C VAL A 63 -6.99 9.35 3.11
N PHE A 64 -7.16 9.48 1.80
CA PHE A 64 -6.05 9.78 0.89
C PHE A 64 -5.34 11.09 1.24
N ALA A 65 -6.10 12.15 1.55
CA ALA A 65 -5.53 13.43 1.95
C ALA A 65 -4.63 13.29 3.19
N ARG A 66 -5.09 12.56 4.20
CA ARG A 66 -4.33 12.34 5.44
C ARG A 66 -3.12 11.43 5.24
N LEU A 67 -3.24 10.39 4.41
CA LEU A 67 -2.10 9.54 4.04
C LEU A 67 -1.01 10.33 3.33
N ALA A 68 -1.39 11.26 2.45
CA ALA A 68 -0.46 12.14 1.76
C ALA A 68 0.26 13.13 2.68
N GLU A 69 -0.23 13.36 3.91
CA GLU A 69 0.43 14.19 4.92
C GLU A 69 1.52 13.42 5.69
N ILE A 70 1.50 12.08 5.67
CA ILE A 70 2.50 11.23 6.30
C ILE A 70 3.69 11.07 5.36
N HIS A 71 4.83 11.63 5.74
CA HIS A 71 6.01 11.79 4.89
C HIS A 71 7.20 10.97 5.41
N LEU A 72 7.82 10.20 4.52
CA LEU A 72 8.93 9.31 4.82
C LEU A 72 10.13 9.61 3.91
N PRO A 73 11.38 9.44 4.38
CA PRO A 73 12.56 9.87 3.64
C PRO A 73 12.93 8.99 2.44
N MET A 74 12.44 7.75 2.40
CA MET A 74 12.73 6.77 1.35
C MET A 74 11.46 6.05 0.95
N ILE A 75 11.42 5.54 -0.28
CA ILE A 75 10.37 4.66 -0.79
C ILE A 75 10.63 3.25 -0.27
N GLY A 76 9.66 2.63 0.40
CA GLY A 76 9.84 1.32 1.01
C GLY A 76 8.81 0.98 2.08
N THR A 77 8.79 -0.28 2.51
CA THR A 77 7.90 -0.76 3.58
C THR A 77 8.37 -0.27 4.95
N ILE A 78 7.48 -0.15 5.92
CA ILE A 78 7.82 0.36 7.25
C ILE A 78 8.33 -0.78 8.12
N VAL A 79 9.64 -0.96 8.23
CA VAL A 79 10.24 -2.16 8.86
C VAL A 79 10.56 -2.01 10.35
N GLY A 80 10.35 -0.83 10.92
CA GLY A 80 10.62 -0.59 12.32
C GLY A 80 10.76 0.88 12.66
N ARG A 81 11.12 1.13 13.90
CA ARG A 81 11.39 2.47 14.44
C ARG A 81 12.82 2.54 14.99
N ASN A 82 13.46 3.68 14.79
CA ASN A 82 14.76 4.00 15.38
C ASN A 82 14.61 4.49 16.82
N GLU A 83 15.72 4.53 17.56
CA GLU A 83 15.78 5.09 18.91
C GLU A 83 15.40 6.57 18.97
N ASP A 84 15.69 7.32 17.90
CA ASP A 84 15.32 8.72 17.72
C ASP A 84 13.82 8.93 17.43
N GLY A 85 13.06 7.84 17.28
CA GLY A 85 11.64 7.85 17.04
C GLY A 85 11.23 7.95 15.58
N TRP A 86 12.16 8.01 14.62
CA TRP A 86 11.87 7.96 13.18
C TRP A 86 11.59 6.53 12.71
N TYR A 87 10.71 6.40 11.71
CA TYR A 87 10.42 5.11 11.10
C TYR A 87 11.44 4.77 10.01
N ARG A 88 11.91 3.52 10.02
CA ARG A 88 12.82 2.97 9.00
C ARG A 88 12.05 2.35 7.86
N GLN A 89 12.48 2.65 6.63
CA GLN A 89 11.97 2.00 5.43
C GLN A 89 12.90 0.86 5.02
N GLY A 90 12.30 -0.23 4.53
CA GLY A 90 13.00 -1.41 4.03
C GLY A 90 12.59 -1.77 2.60
N ALA A 91 13.04 -2.95 2.17
CA ALA A 91 12.74 -3.47 0.85
C ALA A 91 11.25 -3.81 0.69
N ILE A 92 10.69 -3.47 -0.47
CA ILE A 92 9.36 -3.87 -0.89
C ILE A 92 9.43 -5.33 -1.39
N PRO A 93 8.61 -6.25 -0.87
CA PRO A 93 8.58 -7.65 -1.31
C PRO A 93 8.45 -7.78 -2.84
N GLY A 94 9.27 -8.64 -3.45
CA GLY A 94 9.35 -8.81 -4.90
C GLY A 94 10.06 -7.68 -5.67
N LEU A 95 10.16 -6.48 -5.11
CA LEU A 95 10.71 -5.31 -5.81
C LEU A 95 12.12 -4.89 -5.35
N GLY A 96 12.41 -4.95 -4.04
CA GLY A 96 13.68 -4.49 -3.45
C GLY A 96 13.57 -3.09 -2.81
N GLY A 97 14.71 -2.42 -2.61
CA GLY A 97 14.79 -1.12 -1.92
C GLY A 97 15.39 -1.24 -0.51
N PRO A 98 15.22 -0.22 0.37
CA PRO A 98 14.46 1.02 0.13
C PRO A 98 15.13 1.90 -0.93
N PHE A 99 14.37 2.78 -1.58
CA PHE A 99 14.87 3.67 -2.63
C PHE A 99 14.90 5.12 -2.15
N LYS A 100 15.97 5.84 -2.49
CA LYS A 100 16.08 7.28 -2.17
C LYS A 100 15.43 8.14 -3.23
N ARG A 101 15.28 7.60 -4.44
CA ARG A 101 14.72 8.30 -5.59
C ARG A 101 13.53 7.57 -6.22
N ALA A 102 12.54 8.34 -6.67
CA ALA A 102 11.42 7.81 -7.46
C ALA A 102 11.91 7.13 -8.75
N THR A 103 12.93 7.70 -9.40
CA THR A 103 13.56 7.11 -10.58
C THR A 103 14.10 5.70 -10.32
N GLU A 104 14.72 5.47 -9.16
CA GLU A 104 15.25 4.16 -8.78
C GLU A 104 14.12 3.15 -8.60
N PHE A 105 13.02 3.55 -7.95
CA PHE A 105 11.82 2.74 -7.80
C PHE A 105 11.23 2.36 -9.16
N PHE A 106 11.00 3.31 -10.07
CA PHE A 106 10.40 3.02 -11.38
C PHE A 106 11.28 2.12 -12.25
N LYS A 107 12.61 2.29 -12.20
CA LYS A 107 13.55 1.38 -12.88
C LYS A 107 13.51 -0.03 -12.29
N ALA A 108 13.49 -0.15 -10.96
CA ALA A 108 13.35 -1.44 -10.29
C ALA A 108 12.02 -2.11 -10.66
N TRP A 109 10.93 -1.33 -10.72
CA TRP A 109 9.61 -1.82 -11.11
C TRP A 109 9.61 -2.30 -12.55
N ALA A 110 10.14 -1.51 -13.48
CA ALA A 110 10.22 -1.93 -14.88
C ALA A 110 11.07 -3.19 -15.08
N ALA A 111 12.12 -3.38 -14.27
CA ALA A 111 12.98 -4.56 -14.33
C ALA A 111 12.28 -5.83 -13.79
N LYS A 112 11.36 -5.71 -12.84
CA LYS A 112 10.80 -6.86 -12.10
C LYS A 112 9.29 -7.10 -12.29
N ALA A 113 8.56 -6.13 -12.84
CA ALA A 113 7.13 -6.26 -13.06
C ALA A 113 6.84 -7.40 -14.05
N GLU A 114 5.91 -8.27 -13.66
CA GLU A 114 5.39 -9.33 -14.50
C GLU A 114 3.91 -9.07 -14.75
N PHE A 115 3.46 -9.22 -15.99
CA PHE A 115 2.04 -9.16 -16.31
C PHE A 115 1.38 -10.47 -15.90
N GLY A 116 0.28 -10.38 -15.14
CA GLY A 116 -0.40 -11.55 -14.56
C GLY A 116 -1.11 -12.46 -15.57
N LEU A 117 -1.15 -12.09 -16.85
CA LEU A 117 -1.73 -12.89 -17.92
C LEU A 117 -0.64 -13.31 -18.91
N SER A 118 -0.70 -14.56 -19.38
CA SER A 118 0.06 -14.96 -20.57
C SER A 118 -0.44 -14.19 -21.80
N GLU A 119 0.40 -14.09 -22.83
CA GLU A 119 0.05 -13.38 -24.06
C GLU A 119 -1.26 -13.92 -24.68
N ASP A 120 -1.45 -15.24 -24.69
CA ASP A 120 -2.67 -15.86 -25.21
C ASP A 120 -3.92 -15.45 -24.42
N LYS A 121 -3.84 -15.47 -23.08
CA LYS A 121 -4.94 -15.05 -22.21
C LYS A 121 -5.22 -13.55 -22.33
N LEU A 122 -4.18 -12.76 -22.52
CA LEU A 122 -4.31 -11.32 -22.74
C LEU A 122 -5.05 -11.04 -24.06
N LYS A 123 -4.69 -11.73 -25.14
CA LYS A 123 -5.36 -11.62 -26.44
C LYS A 123 -6.83 -12.03 -26.34
N GLU A 124 -7.11 -13.16 -25.71
CA GLU A 124 -8.47 -13.65 -25.50
C GLU A 124 -9.31 -12.64 -24.71
N ALA A 125 -8.79 -12.12 -23.60
CA ALA A 125 -9.49 -11.15 -22.76
C ALA A 125 -9.70 -9.78 -23.44
N SER A 126 -8.85 -9.42 -24.40
CA SER A 126 -8.86 -8.10 -25.04
C SER A 126 -9.80 -8.01 -26.25
N GLY A 127 -10.31 -9.14 -26.75
CA GLY A 127 -11.25 -9.18 -27.87
C GLY A 127 -10.75 -8.41 -29.10
N SER A 128 -11.53 -7.43 -29.56
CA SER A 128 -11.16 -6.60 -30.73
C SER A 128 -9.91 -5.73 -30.54
N PHE A 129 -9.43 -5.55 -29.31
CA PHE A 129 -8.25 -4.75 -28.99
C PHE A 129 -7.00 -5.59 -28.77
N ALA A 130 -7.02 -6.89 -29.09
CA ALA A 130 -5.93 -7.82 -28.81
C ALA A 130 -4.55 -7.32 -29.29
N ASP A 131 -4.45 -6.86 -30.53
CA ASP A 131 -3.17 -6.39 -31.09
C ASP A 131 -2.65 -5.15 -30.37
N GLU A 132 -3.53 -4.18 -30.10
CA GLU A 132 -3.18 -2.93 -29.40
C GLU A 132 -2.75 -3.21 -27.95
N VAL A 133 -3.53 -4.01 -27.22
CA VAL A 133 -3.26 -4.34 -25.82
C VAL A 133 -1.99 -5.18 -25.69
N SER A 134 -1.76 -6.15 -26.59
CA SER A 134 -0.50 -6.91 -26.62
C SER A 134 0.71 -6.03 -26.93
N SER A 135 0.59 -5.11 -27.88
CA SER A 135 1.66 -4.13 -28.20
C SER A 135 1.95 -3.19 -27.02
N SER A 136 0.91 -2.70 -26.35
CA SER A 136 1.05 -1.84 -25.17
C SER A 136 1.68 -2.61 -24.01
N ALA A 137 1.19 -3.82 -23.70
CA ALA A 137 1.71 -4.63 -22.59
C ALA A 137 3.18 -4.99 -22.78
N SER A 138 3.57 -5.40 -23.99
CA SER A 138 4.97 -5.74 -24.32
C SER A 138 5.93 -4.55 -24.21
N SER A 139 5.49 -3.33 -24.54
CA SER A 139 6.32 -2.12 -24.51
C SER A 139 6.28 -1.37 -23.18
N PHE A 140 5.28 -1.60 -22.33
CA PHE A 140 5.02 -0.80 -21.13
C PHE A 140 6.21 -0.75 -20.18
N ARG A 141 6.83 -1.90 -19.88
CA ARG A 141 8.00 -1.95 -18.98
C ARG A 141 9.17 -1.14 -19.53
N ALA A 142 9.46 -1.26 -20.83
CA ALA A 142 10.52 -0.49 -21.48
C ALA A 142 10.20 1.02 -21.45
N LEU A 143 8.94 1.39 -21.65
CA LEU A 143 8.49 2.77 -21.57
C LEU A 143 8.64 3.34 -20.15
N VAL A 144 8.22 2.61 -19.12
CA VAL A 144 8.40 3.01 -17.71
C VAL A 144 9.87 3.19 -17.38
N ASN A 145 10.74 2.26 -17.82
CA ASN A 145 12.18 2.38 -17.61
C ASN A 145 12.77 3.62 -18.31
N SER A 146 12.36 3.88 -19.56
CA SER A 146 12.82 5.04 -20.34
C SER A 146 12.36 6.36 -19.74
N LEU A 147 11.14 6.40 -19.22
CA LEU A 147 10.53 7.59 -18.63
C LEU A 147 10.78 7.75 -17.13
N ALA A 148 11.46 6.82 -16.46
CA ALA A 148 11.57 6.76 -15.01
C ALA A 148 11.93 8.11 -14.34
N GLY A 149 12.85 8.87 -14.93
CA GLY A 149 13.27 10.20 -14.45
C GLY A 149 12.25 11.33 -14.62
N ARG A 150 11.08 11.05 -15.21
CA ARG A 150 10.01 12.00 -15.53
C ARG A 150 8.64 11.54 -15.03
N LEU A 151 8.54 10.36 -14.44
CA LEU A 151 7.26 9.80 -13.98
C LEU A 151 6.79 10.41 -12.66
N SER A 152 7.71 10.78 -11.76
CA SER A 152 7.37 11.56 -10.57
C SER A 152 7.77 13.01 -10.74
N ILE A 153 6.93 13.91 -10.20
CA ILE A 153 7.21 15.35 -10.12
C ILE A 153 8.37 15.61 -9.14
N ARG A 154 8.54 14.74 -8.15
CA ARG A 154 9.60 14.82 -7.13
C ARG A 154 10.43 13.55 -7.16
N ASP A 155 11.64 13.64 -7.69
CA ASP A 155 12.53 12.49 -7.72
C ASP A 155 13.08 12.15 -6.33
N GLU A 156 13.24 13.15 -5.45
CA GLU A 156 13.71 12.96 -4.08
C GLU A 156 12.56 13.20 -3.08
N GLY A 157 12.73 12.65 -1.88
CA GLY A 157 11.71 12.73 -0.83
C GLY A 157 11.41 14.14 -0.31
N PRO A 158 10.47 14.25 0.64
CA PRO A 158 9.80 13.13 1.29
C PRO A 158 8.71 12.48 0.44
N PHE A 159 8.48 11.19 0.70
CA PHE A 159 7.54 10.33 -0.01
C PHE A 159 6.30 10.07 0.86
N PRO A 160 5.08 10.19 0.31
CA PRO A 160 3.85 9.94 1.06
C PRO A 160 3.67 8.45 1.37
N LEU A 161 2.95 8.15 2.46
CA LEU A 161 2.52 6.80 2.78
C LEU A 161 1.36 6.37 1.85
N CYS A 162 1.42 5.14 1.35
CA CYS A 162 0.32 4.48 0.64
C CYS A 162 -0.09 3.21 1.40
N HIS A 163 -1.39 2.91 1.41
CA HIS A 163 -1.96 1.71 2.03
C HIS A 163 -1.65 0.42 1.23
N GLY A 164 -1.42 0.53 -0.08
CA GLY A 164 -1.16 -0.60 -0.98
C GLY A 164 -2.39 -1.39 -1.44
N ASP A 165 -3.42 -1.53 -0.60
CA ASP A 165 -4.70 -2.19 -0.93
C ASP A 165 -5.91 -1.38 -0.43
N PHE A 166 -5.94 -0.08 -0.75
CA PHE A 166 -7.05 0.76 -0.29
C PHE A 166 -8.31 0.54 -1.11
N GLY A 167 -9.23 -0.25 -0.57
CA GLY A 167 -10.49 -0.63 -1.22
C GLY A 167 -11.69 -0.57 -0.28
N HIS A 168 -12.87 -0.90 -0.81
CA HIS A 168 -14.10 -0.99 -0.01
C HIS A 168 -14.00 -2.03 1.11
N ASN A 169 -13.13 -3.01 0.95
CA ASN A 169 -12.95 -4.16 1.83
C ASN A 169 -12.19 -3.76 3.11
N ASN A 170 -11.38 -2.70 3.03
CA ASN A 170 -10.42 -2.30 4.07
C ASN A 170 -10.85 -1.02 4.78
N ILE A 171 -12.12 -0.64 4.65
CA ILE A 171 -12.70 0.54 5.28
C ILE A 171 -14.03 0.15 5.94
N THR A 172 -14.12 0.37 7.25
CA THR A 172 -15.27 -0.04 8.07
C THR A 172 -16.12 1.17 8.45
N PHE A 173 -17.44 1.02 8.35
CA PHE A 173 -18.42 2.07 8.66
C PHE A 173 -19.47 1.59 9.66
N ASN A 174 -20.03 2.52 10.43
CA ASN A 174 -21.26 2.26 11.19
C ASN A 174 -22.52 2.46 10.32
N ASP A 175 -23.70 2.19 10.90
CA ASP A 175 -25.00 2.32 10.20
C ASP A 175 -25.32 3.75 9.74
N LYS A 176 -24.58 4.76 10.21
CA LYS A 176 -24.70 6.17 9.79
C LYS A 176 -23.64 6.56 8.76
N TYR A 177 -22.93 5.59 8.18
CA TYR A 177 -21.81 5.80 7.26
C TYR A 177 -20.64 6.61 7.85
N HIS A 178 -20.52 6.70 9.18
CA HIS A 178 -19.31 7.27 9.77
C HIS A 178 -18.17 6.25 9.70
N LEU A 179 -17.00 6.71 9.27
CA LEU A 179 -15.77 5.92 9.23
C LEU A 179 -15.38 5.47 10.65
N LEU A 180 -15.32 4.17 10.87
CA LEU A 180 -14.87 3.56 12.12
C LEU A 180 -13.39 3.19 12.09
N GLY A 181 -12.87 2.76 10.94
CA GLY A 181 -11.49 2.34 10.83
C GLY A 181 -11.06 2.00 9.41
N VAL A 182 -9.75 2.10 9.18
CA VAL A 182 -9.05 1.54 8.03
C VAL A 182 -8.17 0.39 8.52
N ILE A 183 -8.26 -0.76 7.87
CA ILE A 183 -7.64 -2.02 8.31
C ILE A 183 -6.75 -2.60 7.21
N ASP A 184 -6.03 -3.69 7.52
CA ASP A 184 -5.24 -4.44 6.53
C ASP A 184 -4.10 -3.64 5.90
N TRP A 185 -3.15 -3.23 6.74
CA TRP A 185 -2.03 -2.35 6.35
C TRP A 185 -0.81 -3.13 5.81
N GLU A 186 -0.92 -4.43 5.55
CA GLU A 186 0.24 -5.28 5.25
C GLU A 186 0.95 -4.94 3.93
N SER A 187 0.20 -4.38 2.98
CA SER A 187 0.70 -3.95 1.67
C SER A 187 1.21 -2.50 1.66
N SER A 188 1.27 -1.85 2.82
CA SER A 188 1.60 -0.42 2.91
C SER A 188 3.08 -0.14 2.72
N PHE A 189 3.37 0.98 2.06
CA PHE A 189 4.74 1.45 1.83
C PHE A 189 4.76 2.95 1.52
N ALA A 190 5.92 3.59 1.72
CA ALA A 190 6.16 4.93 1.18
C ALA A 190 6.31 4.84 -0.35
N THR A 191 5.55 5.64 -1.10
CA THR A 191 5.45 5.57 -2.57
C THR A 191 6.13 6.75 -3.26
N PRO A 192 6.68 6.60 -4.49
CA PRO A 192 7.17 7.70 -5.32
C PRO A 192 6.13 8.78 -5.66
#